data_AF-A0A519BWE2-F1
#
_entry.id   AF-A0A519BWE2-F1
#
_cell.length_a   1.000
_cell.length_b   1.000
_cell.length_c   1.000
_cell.angle_alpha   90.00
_cell.angle_beta   90.00
_cell.angle_gamma   90.00
#
_symmetry.space_group_name_H-M   'P 1'
#
loop_
_entity.id
_entity.type
_entity.pdbx_description
1 polymer ?
#
loop_
_entity_poly.entity_id
_entity_poly.type
_entity_poly.pdbx_seq_one_letter_code
_entity_poly.pdbx_strand_id
1 'polypeptide(L)'
;MAPKRIDRKSNAHLQSLVGSLKQAARENEAPVWKAVAGRLESPARTWPSINISRLERHAEAKTTVVVPGKLLGAGAISKPLTVGAFSFSAAAREKVEAAGGSCLSLPEMLKAHPKGAGVRLMG
;
A
#
# COMPACT_ATOMS: atom_id res chain seq x y z
N MET A 1 -0.57 -11.90 -25.83
CA MET A 1 -0.30 -11.14 -24.57
C MET A 1 -1.39 -10.10 -24.41
N ALA A 2 -2.19 -10.16 -23.34
CA ALA A 2 -3.24 -9.17 -23.09
C ALA A 2 -2.62 -7.76 -22.92
N PRO A 3 -3.19 -6.70 -23.52
CA PRO A 3 -2.64 -5.35 -23.37
C PRO A 3 -2.66 -4.96 -21.89
N LYS A 4 -1.49 -4.63 -21.34
CA LYS A 4 -1.37 -4.14 -19.97
C LYS A 4 -2.20 -2.87 -19.85
N ARG A 5 -3.24 -2.87 -19.03
CA ARG A 5 -4.11 -1.71 -18.74
C ARG A 5 -3.37 -0.45 -18.27
N ILE A 6 -2.08 -0.58 -17.91
CA ILE A 6 -1.15 0.50 -17.59
C ILE A 6 -1.08 1.54 -18.73
N ASP A 7 -1.17 1.11 -19.99
CA ASP A 7 -1.00 1.95 -21.17
C ASP A 7 -2.11 3.01 -21.32
N ARG A 8 -3.30 2.76 -20.75
CA ARG A 8 -4.41 3.74 -20.73
C ARG A 8 -4.27 4.82 -19.65
N LYS A 9 -3.36 4.68 -18.68
CA LYS A 9 -3.13 5.72 -17.66
C LYS A 9 -2.03 6.65 -18.16
N SER A 10 -2.39 7.86 -18.57
CA SER A 10 -1.48 8.94 -19.00
C SER A 10 -0.51 9.43 -17.93
N ASN A 11 -0.42 8.77 -16.77
CA ASN A 11 0.39 9.21 -15.64
C ASN A 11 1.68 8.40 -15.57
N ALA A 12 2.74 8.91 -16.19
CA ALA A 12 4.06 8.27 -16.27
C ALA A 12 4.63 7.87 -14.91
N HIS A 13 4.32 8.62 -13.84
CA HIS A 13 4.78 8.31 -12.48
C HIS A 13 4.19 6.99 -11.96
N LEU A 14 2.90 6.73 -12.20
CA LEU A 14 2.26 5.49 -11.81
C LEU A 14 2.80 4.30 -12.61
N GLN A 15 3.04 4.49 -13.90
CA GLN A 15 3.59 3.43 -14.76
C GLN A 15 4.99 3.02 -14.31
N SER A 16 5.84 4.02 -14.00
CA SER A 16 7.19 3.79 -13.48
C SER A 16 7.15 3.12 -12.11
N LEU A 17 6.26 3.58 -11.20
CA LEU A 17 6.08 2.96 -9.88
C LEU A 17 5.65 1.49 -9.97
N VAL A 18 4.69 1.17 -10.84
CA VAL A 18 4.23 -0.21 -11.08
C VAL A 18 5.34 -1.06 -11.69
N GLY A 19 6.17 -0.48 -12.56
CA GLY A 19 7.38 -1.11 -13.08
C GLY A 19 8.34 -1.49 -11.97
N SER A 20 8.72 -0.53 -11.12
CA SER A 20 9.60 -0.76 -9.98
C SER A 20 9.03 -1.78 -8.98
N LEU A 21 7.72 -1.73 -8.69
CA LEU A 21 7.04 -2.71 -7.85
C LEU A 21 7.12 -4.12 -8.43
N LYS A 22 6.89 -4.29 -9.74
CA LYS A 22 7.00 -5.59 -10.40
C LYS A 22 8.43 -6.10 -10.44
N GLN A 23 9.40 -5.22 -10.64
CA GLN A 23 10.80 -5.57 -10.65
C GLN A 23 11.25 -6.05 -9.27
N ALA A 24 10.97 -5.26 -8.22
CA ALA A 24 11.25 -5.67 -6.84
C ALA A 24 10.52 -6.96 -6.45
N ALA A 25 9.25 -7.14 -6.88
CA ALA A 25 8.50 -8.37 -6.67
C ALA A 25 9.15 -9.59 -7.33
N ARG A 26 9.77 -9.41 -8.49
CA ARG A 26 10.41 -10.48 -9.26
C ARG A 26 11.81 -10.80 -8.73
N GLU A 27 12.58 -9.78 -8.36
CA GLU A 27 13.91 -9.93 -7.75
C GLU A 27 13.84 -10.54 -6.36
N ASN A 28 12.80 -10.23 -5.58
CA ASN A 28 12.69 -10.66 -4.20
C ASN A 28 11.59 -11.69 -3.94
N GLU A 29 10.98 -12.22 -5.00
CA GLU A 29 9.93 -13.24 -4.96
C GLU A 29 8.78 -12.91 -3.99
N ALA A 30 8.39 -11.64 -3.95
CA ALA A 30 7.39 -11.11 -3.03
C ALA A 30 5.99 -11.09 -3.69
N PRO A 31 5.11 -12.07 -3.45
CA PRO A 31 3.79 -12.13 -4.05
C PRO A 31 2.92 -10.92 -3.67
N VAL A 32 3.17 -10.32 -2.51
CA VAL A 32 2.50 -9.10 -2.03
C VAL A 32 2.70 -7.94 -2.99
N TRP A 33 3.93 -7.68 -3.45
CA TRP A 33 4.22 -6.58 -4.37
C TRP A 33 3.63 -6.81 -5.76
N LYS A 34 3.61 -8.07 -6.22
CA LYS A 34 2.93 -8.46 -7.46
C LYS A 34 1.41 -8.20 -7.38
N ALA A 35 0.79 -8.49 -6.23
CA ALA A 35 -0.63 -8.23 -6.00
C ALA A 35 -0.95 -6.72 -5.88
N VAL A 36 -0.07 -5.95 -5.23
CA VAL A 36 -0.14 -4.48 -5.16
C VAL A 36 -0.06 -3.88 -6.55
N ALA A 37 0.94 -4.29 -7.35
CA ALA A 37 1.13 -3.84 -8.72
C ALA A 37 -0.12 -4.15 -9.56
N GLY A 38 -0.64 -5.38 -9.51
CA GLY A 38 -1.86 -5.76 -10.25
C GLY A 38 -3.11 -4.94 -9.87
N ARG A 39 -3.25 -4.53 -8.60
CA ARG A 39 -4.31 -3.62 -8.16
C ARG A 39 -4.09 -2.18 -8.64
N LEU A 40 -2.86 -1.69 -8.63
CA LEU A 40 -2.51 -0.37 -9.18
C LEU A 40 -2.66 -0.30 -10.70
N GLU A 41 -2.46 -1.42 -11.41
CA GLU A 41 -2.76 -1.59 -12.84
C GLU A 41 -4.25 -1.45 -13.14
N SER A 42 -5.12 -1.69 -12.15
CA SER A 42 -6.57 -1.55 -12.32
C SER A 42 -7.00 -0.07 -12.33
N PRO A 43 -8.18 0.24 -12.89
CA PRO A 43 -8.71 1.60 -12.91
C PRO A 43 -8.82 2.17 -11.49
N ALA A 44 -8.56 3.47 -11.32
CA ALA A 44 -8.56 4.11 -10.00
C ALA A 44 -9.91 3.96 -9.25
N ARG A 45 -11.02 3.78 -9.97
CA ARG A 45 -12.34 3.50 -9.38
C ARG A 45 -12.42 2.17 -8.61
N THR A 46 -11.54 1.23 -8.91
CA THR A 46 -11.50 -0.12 -8.30
C THR A 46 -10.51 -0.15 -7.15
N TRP A 47 -9.81 0.95 -6.87
CA TRP A 47 -8.86 0.99 -5.78
C TRP A 47 -9.58 0.85 -4.44
N PRO A 48 -9.09 -0.04 -3.57
CA PRO A 48 -9.73 -0.25 -2.28
C PRO A 48 -9.55 0.98 -1.39
N SER A 49 -10.65 1.37 -0.74
CA SER A 49 -10.66 2.34 0.35
C SER A 49 -10.69 1.59 1.66
N ILE A 50 -9.63 1.73 2.46
CA ILE A 50 -9.53 1.08 3.76
C ILE A 50 -9.61 2.12 4.87
N ASN A 51 -10.45 1.82 5.86
CA ASN A 51 -10.59 2.62 7.07
C ASN A 51 -9.59 2.16 8.14
N ILE A 52 -9.15 3.10 8.96
CA ILE A 52 -8.28 2.83 10.10
C ILE A 52 -8.91 1.80 11.06
N SER A 53 -10.23 1.81 11.27
CA SER A 53 -10.91 0.78 12.09
C SER A 53 -10.62 -0.64 11.61
N ARG A 54 -10.46 -0.83 10.28
CA ARG A 54 -10.17 -2.13 9.69
C ARG A 54 -8.71 -2.53 9.95
N LEU A 55 -7.80 -1.57 9.92
CA LEU A 55 -6.41 -1.78 10.32
C LEU A 55 -6.33 -2.18 11.79
N GLU A 56 -6.99 -1.49 12.70
CA GLU A 56 -6.92 -1.82 14.13
C GLU A 56 -7.37 -3.26 14.47
N ARG A 57 -8.39 -3.74 13.76
CA ARG A 57 -8.94 -5.10 13.91
C ARG A 57 -8.08 -6.22 13.33
N HIS A 58 -7.21 -5.93 12.37
CA HIS A 58 -6.47 -6.94 11.59
C HIS A 58 -4.95 -6.79 11.66
N ALA A 59 -4.48 -5.62 12.04
CA ALA A 59 -3.08 -5.35 12.24
C ALA A 59 -2.73 -5.72 13.68
N GLU A 60 -1.74 -6.58 13.79
CA GLU A 60 -1.05 -6.85 15.05
C GLU A 60 -0.02 -5.74 15.29
N ALA A 61 0.30 -5.48 16.55
CA ALA A 61 1.30 -4.48 16.90
C ALA A 61 2.62 -4.81 16.18
N LYS A 62 3.30 -3.77 15.64
CA LYS A 62 4.55 -3.90 14.85
C LYS A 62 4.42 -4.67 13.52
N THR A 63 3.23 -4.85 12.98
CA THR A 63 3.06 -5.41 11.62
C THR A 63 3.15 -4.31 10.57
N THR A 64 3.71 -4.66 9.40
CA THR A 64 3.71 -3.79 8.22
C THR A 64 2.53 -4.13 7.32
N VAL A 65 1.70 -3.14 6.97
CA VAL A 65 0.52 -3.32 6.13
C VAL A 65 0.63 -2.48 4.87
N VAL A 66 0.43 -3.07 3.69
CA VAL A 66 0.34 -2.35 2.42
C VAL A 66 -1.10 -2.23 1.97
N VAL A 67 -1.50 -1.01 1.61
CA VAL A 67 -2.78 -0.71 0.97
C VAL A 67 -2.52 -0.16 -0.44
N PRO A 68 -2.88 -0.89 -1.51
CA PRO A 68 -2.69 -0.45 -2.90
C PRO A 68 -3.71 0.63 -3.35
N GLY A 69 -4.28 1.36 -2.40
CA GLY A 69 -5.36 2.32 -2.62
C GLY A 69 -5.32 3.45 -1.60
N LYS A 70 -6.50 3.93 -1.20
CA LYS A 70 -6.64 5.09 -0.31
C LYS A 70 -6.89 4.65 1.13
N LEU A 71 -6.12 5.19 2.06
CA LEU A 71 -6.38 5.04 3.48
C LEU A 71 -7.22 6.21 4.00
N LEU A 72 -8.34 5.88 4.64
CA LEU A 72 -9.30 6.82 5.20
C LEU A 72 -9.23 6.80 6.72
N GLY A 73 -9.28 7.99 7.32
CA GLY A 73 -9.13 8.20 8.76
C GLY A 73 -10.38 7.93 9.59
N ALA A 74 -11.29 7.06 9.12
CA ALA A 74 -12.47 6.70 9.91
C ALA A 74 -12.11 5.61 10.95
N GLY A 75 -12.41 5.88 12.22
CA GLY A 75 -12.05 5.02 13.37
C GLY A 75 -10.95 5.58 14.26
N ALA A 76 -10.57 4.81 15.28
CA ALA A 76 -9.38 5.05 16.09
C ALA A 76 -8.33 3.97 15.77
N ILE A 77 -7.07 4.29 15.99
CA ILE A 77 -5.97 3.35 16.02
C ILE A 77 -5.24 3.57 17.32
N SER A 78 -5.11 2.52 18.12
CA SER A 78 -4.37 2.55 19.38
C SER A 78 -3.08 1.75 19.33
N LYS A 79 -2.79 1.08 18.20
CA LYS A 79 -1.64 0.19 18.03
C LYS A 79 -0.58 0.84 17.13
N PRO A 80 0.70 0.88 17.55
CA PRO A 80 1.78 1.32 16.69
C PRO A 80 2.03 0.26 15.60
N LEU A 81 1.76 0.62 14.36
CA LEU A 81 1.98 -0.23 13.19
C LEU A 81 2.42 0.58 11.98
N THR A 82 3.08 -0.08 11.04
CA THR A 82 3.62 0.56 9.85
C THR A 82 2.64 0.37 8.71
N VAL A 83 2.00 1.44 8.24
CA VAL A 83 1.08 1.39 7.10
C VAL A 83 1.74 2.03 5.90
N GLY A 84 1.80 1.30 4.80
CA GLY A 84 2.14 1.87 3.51
C GLY A 84 0.95 1.93 2.57
N ALA A 85 0.59 3.12 2.09
CA ALA A 85 -0.53 3.30 1.17
C ALA A 85 -0.14 4.18 -0.02
N PHE A 86 -0.92 4.08 -1.10
CA PHE A 86 -0.72 4.98 -2.26
C PHE A 86 -1.13 6.41 -1.91
N SER A 87 -2.20 6.55 -1.13
CA SER A 87 -2.68 7.85 -0.70
C SER A 87 -3.31 7.77 0.68
N PHE A 88 -3.04 8.76 1.52
CA PHE A 88 -3.57 8.87 2.87
C PHE A 88 -4.45 10.11 2.97
N SER A 89 -5.55 10.01 3.72
CA SER A 89 -6.29 11.19 4.17
C SER A 89 -5.51 11.91 5.28
N ALA A 90 -5.65 13.24 5.41
CA ALA A 90 -5.04 14.02 6.48
C ALA A 90 -5.37 13.44 7.87
N ALA A 91 -6.66 13.18 8.12
CA ALA A 91 -7.13 12.54 9.34
C ALA A 91 -6.55 11.13 9.55
N ALA A 92 -6.14 10.44 8.47
CA ALA A 92 -5.52 9.13 8.60
C ALA A 92 -4.07 9.23 9.08
N ARG A 93 -3.30 10.19 8.53
CA ARG A 93 -1.93 10.46 8.96
C ARG A 93 -1.88 10.86 10.43
N GLU A 94 -2.67 11.86 10.83
CA GLU A 94 -2.72 12.32 12.22
C GLU A 94 -3.02 11.19 13.19
N LYS A 95 -3.98 10.31 12.87
CA LYS A 95 -4.32 9.19 13.75
C LYS A 95 -3.24 8.13 13.83
N VAL A 96 -2.59 7.80 12.70
CA VAL A 96 -1.49 6.82 12.71
C VAL A 96 -0.29 7.37 13.47
N GLU A 97 0.06 8.65 13.28
CA GLU A 97 1.12 9.31 14.02
C GLU A 97 0.79 9.42 15.53
N ALA A 98 -0.46 9.76 15.87
CA ALA A 98 -0.94 9.80 17.26
C ALA A 98 -0.88 8.42 17.96
N ALA A 99 -1.05 7.33 17.20
CA ALA A 99 -0.92 5.96 17.70
C ALA A 99 0.53 5.46 17.80
N GLY A 100 1.52 6.30 17.44
CA GLY A 100 2.93 5.89 17.34
C GLY A 100 3.22 4.95 16.18
N GLY A 101 2.36 4.92 15.16
CA GLY A 101 2.58 4.19 13.91
C GLY A 101 3.35 5.00 12.88
N SER A 102 3.80 4.34 11.81
CA SER A 102 4.54 4.98 10.71
C SER A 102 3.77 4.89 9.40
N CYS A 103 3.52 6.03 8.77
CA CYS A 103 2.94 6.10 7.43
C CYS A 103 4.03 6.11 6.37
N LEU A 104 4.22 5.01 5.65
CA LEU A 104 5.16 4.93 4.53
C LEU A 104 4.43 5.09 3.19
N SER A 105 5.12 5.58 2.18
CA SER A 105 4.60 5.49 0.80
C SER A 105 5.07 4.18 0.15
N LEU A 106 4.40 3.73 -0.90
CA LEU A 106 4.88 2.55 -1.66
C LEU A 106 6.37 2.60 -2.04
N PRO A 107 6.94 3.71 -2.55
CA PRO A 107 8.37 3.74 -2.89
C PRO A 107 9.29 3.62 -1.67
N GLU A 108 8.90 4.19 -0.54
CA GLU A 108 9.65 4.08 0.73
C GLU A 108 9.64 2.64 1.24
N MET A 109 8.47 2.01 1.19
CA MET A 109 8.28 0.65 1.66
C MET A 109 8.95 -0.38 0.74
N LEU A 110 9.07 -0.08 -0.56
CA LEU A 110 9.90 -0.83 -1.49
C LEU A 110 11.40 -0.75 -1.15
N LYS A 111 11.90 0.44 -0.78
CA LYS A 111 13.29 0.62 -0.37
C LYS A 111 13.59 -0.07 0.96
N ALA A 112 12.67 0.02 1.92
CA ALA A 112 12.84 -0.55 3.26
C ALA A 112 12.62 -2.07 3.30
N HIS A 113 11.64 -2.58 2.55
CA HIS A 113 11.25 -4.00 2.55
C HIS A 113 11.08 -4.55 1.12
N PRO A 114 12.17 -4.67 0.35
CA PRO A 114 12.10 -5.18 -1.03
C PRO A 114 11.53 -6.60 -1.10
N LYS A 115 11.74 -7.41 -0.04
CA LYS A 115 11.22 -8.79 0.09
C LYS A 115 9.75 -8.90 0.48
N GLY A 116 9.12 -7.83 0.96
CA GLY A 116 7.75 -7.92 1.48
C GLY A 116 7.58 -8.95 2.62
N ALA A 117 8.68 -9.38 3.25
CA ALA A 117 8.67 -10.33 4.34
C ALA A 117 8.00 -9.69 5.56
N GLY A 118 6.94 -10.31 6.07
CA GLY A 118 6.13 -9.76 7.16
C GLY A 118 5.16 -8.64 6.74
N VAL A 119 4.98 -8.41 5.44
CA VAL A 119 4.11 -7.38 4.92
C VAL A 119 2.73 -7.96 4.60
N ARG A 120 1.68 -7.47 5.26
CA ARG A 120 0.29 -7.85 4.99
C ARG A 120 -0.29 -6.95 3.91
N LEU A 121 -0.68 -7.53 2.77
CA LEU A 121 -1.51 -6.83 1.80
C LEU A 121 -2.93 -6.70 2.36
N MET A 122 -3.45 -5.48 2.41
CA MET A 122 -4.83 -5.20 2.75
C MET A 122 -5.47 -4.39 1.63
N GLY A 123 -6.43 -4.98 0.93
CA GLY A 123 -7.08 -4.37 -0.23
C GLY A 123 -8.32 -5.12 -0.66
#